data_AF-A0A6J1WXB8-F1
#
_entry.id   AF-A0A6J1WXB8-F1
#
_cell.length_a   1.000
_cell.length_b   1.000
_cell.length_c   1.000
_cell.angle_alpha   90.00
_cell.angle_beta   90.00
_cell.angle_gamma   90.00
#
_symmetry.space_group_name_H-M   'P 1'
#
loop_
_entity.id
_entity.type
_entity.pdbx_description
1 polymer ?
#
loop_
_entity_poly.entity_id
_entity_poly.type
_entity_poly.pdbx_seq_one_letter_code
_entity_poly.pdbx_strand_id
1 'polypeptide(L)'
;MTGGADRSLESGHEVVGKLNLRLRYKAAPPVTEKPAPAPRAGHRGVQVVNTGPDHTFLLDEDALSALLLREDVRDRAVVVLSVAGAFRKGKSFLLDFFLRYMHHKVSTVQKK
;
A
#
# COMPACT_ATOMS: atom_id res chain seq x y z
N MET A 1 13.78 -51.36 24.38
CA MET A 1 14.87 -50.47 23.93
C MET A 1 14.44 -49.98 22.55
N THR A 2 13.63 -48.92 22.48
CA THR A 2 13.97 -47.47 22.44
C THR A 2 14.26 -46.97 21.03
N GLY A 3 13.50 -45.95 20.62
CA GLY A 3 13.72 -45.10 19.44
C GLY A 3 12.59 -45.24 18.41
N GLY A 4 11.68 -44.29 18.18
CA GLY A 4 11.66 -42.86 18.50
C GLY A 4 11.90 -42.02 17.25
N ALA A 5 10.90 -41.19 16.89
CA ALA A 5 10.88 -40.15 15.84
C ALA A 5 11.03 -40.66 14.39
N ASP A 6 10.25 -40.21 13.41
CA ASP A 6 10.03 -38.81 13.08
C ASP A 6 8.64 -38.58 12.48
N ARG A 7 7.90 -37.63 13.07
CA ARG A 7 6.69 -37.04 12.50
C ARG A 7 7.16 -35.84 11.70
N SER A 8 7.53 -36.05 10.44
CA SER A 8 7.69 -34.96 9.50
C SER A 8 6.29 -34.46 9.11
N LEU A 9 5.81 -33.50 9.89
CA LEU A 9 4.70 -32.62 9.53
C LEU A 9 5.14 -31.79 8.32
N GLU A 10 4.92 -32.30 7.11
CA GLU A 10 4.90 -31.44 5.93
C GLU A 10 3.59 -30.66 5.95
N SER A 11 3.62 -29.48 6.58
CA SER A 11 2.59 -28.47 6.40
C SER A 11 2.70 -27.92 4.98
N GLY A 12 2.18 -28.67 4.01
CA GLY A 12 1.94 -28.19 2.67
C GLY A 12 0.92 -27.06 2.74
N HIS A 13 1.34 -25.83 2.43
CA HIS A 13 0.40 -24.74 2.22
C HIS A 13 -0.39 -25.04 0.94
N GLU A 14 -1.63 -25.48 1.10
CA GLU A 14 -2.56 -25.61 -0.02
C GLU A 14 -2.90 -24.21 -0.54
N VAL A 15 -2.49 -23.92 -1.78
CA VAL A 15 -2.86 -22.68 -2.47
C VAL A 15 -4.29 -22.83 -2.96
N VAL A 16 -5.26 -22.39 -2.15
CA VAL A 16 -6.70 -22.39 -2.43
C VAL A 16 -7.07 -21.27 -3.42
N GLY A 17 -6.43 -21.28 -4.60
CA GLY A 17 -6.74 -20.41 -5.73
C GLY A 17 -5.57 -19.56 -6.20
N LYS A 18 -5.25 -19.67 -7.50
CA LYS A 18 -4.41 -18.69 -8.22
C LYS A 18 -5.34 -17.67 -8.87
N LEU A 19 -5.35 -16.44 -8.36
CA LEU A 19 -6.02 -15.32 -9.01
C LEU A 19 -5.16 -14.84 -10.19
N ASN A 20 -5.56 -15.20 -11.41
CA ASN A 20 -4.94 -14.67 -12.63
C ASN A 20 -5.43 -13.24 -12.90
N LEU A 21 -4.70 -12.24 -12.41
CA LEU A 21 -5.01 -10.83 -12.67
C LEU A 21 -4.52 -10.43 -14.07
N ARG A 22 -5.44 -10.36 -15.05
CA ARG A 22 -5.13 -9.87 -16.41
C ARG A 22 -5.43 -8.37 -16.50
N LEU A 23 -4.41 -7.55 -16.32
CA LEU A 23 -4.51 -6.09 -16.47
C LEU A 23 -4.58 -5.71 -17.96
N ARG A 24 -5.76 -5.30 -18.41
CA ARG A 24 -5.96 -4.63 -19.72
C ARG A 24 -5.81 -3.12 -19.51
N TYR A 25 -4.64 -2.56 -19.80
CA TYR A 25 -4.48 -1.09 -19.83
C TYR A 25 -4.89 -0.56 -21.21
N LYS A 26 -5.93 0.28 -21.24
CA LYS A 26 -6.25 1.10 -22.41
C LYS A 26 -5.44 2.39 -22.27
N ALA A 27 -4.65 2.73 -23.27
CA ALA A 27 -3.81 3.93 -23.28
C ALA A 27 -4.59 5.15 -22.77
N ALA A 28 -4.20 5.67 -21.60
CA ALA A 28 -4.78 6.88 -21.05
C ALA A 28 -4.16 8.10 -21.74
N PRO A 29 -4.88 9.23 -21.83
CA PRO A 29 -4.30 10.48 -22.30
C PRO A 29 -3.09 10.88 -21.43
N PRO A 30 -2.11 11.62 -21.99
CA PRO A 30 -0.90 11.99 -21.28
C PRO A 30 -1.26 12.67 -19.96
N VAL A 31 -0.70 12.14 -18.87
CA VAL A 31 -0.89 12.68 -17.52
C VAL A 31 -0.24 14.05 -17.52
N THR A 32 -1.05 15.11 -17.50
CA THR A 32 -0.57 16.47 -17.32
C THR A 32 0.11 16.54 -15.96
N GLU A 33 1.42 16.72 -15.94
CA GLU A 33 2.23 16.90 -14.74
C GLU A 33 1.73 18.14 -14.00
N LYS A 34 0.88 17.92 -13.00
CA LYS A 34 0.55 18.95 -12.04
C LYS A 34 1.66 18.92 -10.99
N PRO A 35 2.49 19.98 -10.86
CA PRO A 35 3.51 20.02 -9.84
C PRO A 35 2.88 19.82 -8.46
N ALA A 36 3.51 18.97 -7.66
CA ALA A 36 3.02 18.62 -6.33
C ALA A 36 2.84 19.91 -5.49
N PRO A 37 1.67 20.13 -4.88
CA PRO A 37 1.42 21.35 -4.11
C PRO A 37 2.35 21.42 -2.88
N ALA A 38 2.70 22.66 -2.50
CA ALA A 38 3.56 22.98 -1.36
C ALA A 38 3.11 22.28 -0.05
N PRO A 39 4.05 21.94 0.85
CA PRO A 39 3.73 21.23 2.08
C PRO A 39 2.82 22.08 2.97
N ARG A 40 1.62 21.54 3.26
CA ARG A 40 0.69 22.09 4.25
C ARG A 40 0.84 21.30 5.55
N ALA A 41 0.79 21.97 6.70
CA ALA A 41 0.85 21.34 8.01
C ALA A 41 -0.42 20.49 8.26
N GLY A 42 -0.27 19.16 8.36
CA GLY A 42 -1.35 18.20 8.64
C GLY A 42 -1.04 16.77 8.16
N HIS A 43 -1.96 15.83 8.39
CA HIS A 43 -1.89 14.45 7.83
C HIS A 43 -1.94 14.53 6.30
N ARG A 44 -0.83 14.19 5.63
CA ARG A 44 -0.63 14.38 4.20
C ARG A 44 -0.36 13.03 3.51
N GLY A 45 -0.89 12.86 2.30
CA GLY A 45 -0.44 11.83 1.38
C GLY A 45 0.98 12.11 0.88
N VAL A 46 1.89 11.17 1.05
CA VAL A 46 3.27 11.25 0.54
C VAL A 46 3.28 10.68 -0.88
N GLN A 47 3.77 11.47 -1.84
CA GLN A 47 4.00 10.98 -3.19
C GLN A 47 5.26 10.12 -3.19
N VAL A 48 5.12 8.84 -3.54
CA VAL A 48 6.24 7.88 -3.61
C VAL A 48 6.56 7.45 -5.03
N VAL A 49 5.68 7.76 -6.00
CA VAL A 49 5.92 7.50 -7.42
C VAL A 49 5.74 8.81 -8.18
N ASN A 50 6.76 9.16 -8.97
CA ASN A 50 6.79 10.31 -9.85
C ASN A 50 6.67 9.83 -11.30
N THR A 51 6.02 10.64 -12.14
CA THR A 51 6.07 10.47 -13.59
C THR A 51 7.30 11.20 -14.11
N GLY A 52 8.15 10.49 -14.85
CA GLY A 52 9.31 11.06 -15.53
C GLY A 52 9.05 11.31 -17.02
N PRO A 53 10.04 11.87 -17.73
CA PRO A 53 9.99 11.99 -19.18
C PRO A 53 9.80 10.61 -19.83
N ASP A 54 9.25 10.60 -21.04
CA ASP A 54 9.05 9.38 -21.86
C ASP A 54 8.17 8.30 -21.21
N HIS A 55 7.13 8.70 -20.48
CA HIS A 55 6.16 7.79 -19.84
C HIS A 55 6.82 6.83 -18.82
N THR A 56 7.93 7.26 -18.22
CA THR A 56 8.62 6.51 -17.16
C THR A 56 7.99 6.79 -15.80
N PHE A 57 8.12 5.82 -14.89
CA PHE A 57 7.75 5.98 -13.49
C PHE A 57 9.02 5.86 -12.64
N LEU A 58 9.26 6.88 -11.83
CA LEU A 58 10.40 6.94 -10.91
C LEU A 58 9.91 6.74 -9.49
N LEU A 59 10.54 5.83 -8.76
CA LEU A 59 10.26 5.60 -7.35
C LEU A 59 11.08 6.57 -6.50
N ASP A 60 10.43 7.24 -5.56
CA ASP A 60 11.10 8.01 -4.51
C ASP A 60 11.43 7.05 -3.36
N GLU A 61 12.58 6.40 -3.46
CA GLU A 61 13.05 5.42 -2.47
C GLU A 61 13.25 6.05 -1.09
N ASP A 62 13.72 7.30 -1.03
CA ASP A 62 13.96 8.02 0.21
C ASP A 62 12.63 8.29 0.94
N ALA A 63 11.63 8.80 0.23
CA ALA A 63 10.31 9.06 0.81
C ALA A 63 9.61 7.78 1.26
N LEU A 64 9.74 6.69 0.50
CA LEU A 64 9.14 5.41 0.84
C LEU A 64 9.84 4.76 2.05
N SER A 65 11.18 4.81 2.08
CA SER A 65 12.00 4.29 3.17
C SER A 65 11.71 5.03 4.48
N ALA A 66 11.61 6.36 4.44
CA ALA A 66 11.26 7.18 5.60
C ALA A 66 9.86 6.86 6.17
N LEU A 67 8.96 6.25 5.38
CA LEU A 67 7.63 5.88 5.81
C LEU A 67 7.54 4.43 6.32
N LEU A 68 8.15 3.47 5.60
CA LEU A 68 8.05 2.04 5.92
C LEU A 68 9.11 1.54 6.90
N LEU A 69 10.29 2.17 6.97
CA LEU A 69 11.39 1.75 7.83
C LEU A 69 11.44 2.47 9.18
N ARG A 70 10.37 3.19 9.56
CA ARG A 70 10.30 3.79 10.89
C ARG A 70 10.28 2.70 11.96
N GLU A 71 11.02 2.93 13.03
CA GLU A 71 11.16 2.00 14.17
C GLU A 71 9.82 1.53 14.74
N ASP A 72 8.79 2.37 14.71
CA ASP A 72 7.48 1.96 15.18
C ASP A 72 6.82 0.92 14.28
N VAL A 73 6.99 0.93 12.96
CA VAL A 73 6.22 0.08 12.03
C VAL A 73 7.02 -0.96 11.24
N ARG A 74 8.36 -0.85 11.21
CA ARG A 74 9.24 -1.63 10.32
C ARG A 74 9.10 -3.15 10.41
N ASP A 75 8.82 -3.68 11.60
CA ASP A 75 8.73 -5.12 11.86
C ASP A 75 7.27 -5.62 11.98
N ARG A 76 6.30 -4.82 11.53
CA ARG A 76 4.87 -5.18 11.58
C ARG A 76 4.40 -5.76 10.24
N ALA A 77 3.46 -6.68 10.31
CA ALA A 77 2.75 -7.14 9.11
C ALA A 77 2.03 -5.97 8.43
N VAL A 78 2.20 -5.84 7.11
CA VAL A 78 1.65 -4.73 6.32
C VAL A 78 0.49 -5.22 5.46
N VAL A 79 -0.58 -4.43 5.40
CA VAL A 79 -1.69 -4.61 4.46
C VAL A 79 -1.71 -3.44 3.50
N VAL A 80 -1.69 -3.72 2.19
CA VAL A 80 -1.74 -2.69 1.15
C VAL A 80 -3.17 -2.53 0.66
N LEU A 81 -3.79 -1.39 0.93
CA LEU A 81 -5.07 -0.99 0.34
C LEU A 81 -4.81 -0.01 -0.81
N SER A 82 -5.25 -0.36 -2.02
CA SER A 82 -5.07 0.48 -3.21
C SER A 82 -6.39 0.65 -3.96
N VAL A 83 -6.60 1.86 -4.49
CA VAL A 83 -7.76 2.20 -5.33
C VAL A 83 -7.26 2.69 -6.68
N ALA A 84 -7.48 1.91 -7.73
CA ALA A 84 -7.12 2.24 -9.10
C ALA A 84 -8.37 2.42 -9.98
N GLY A 85 -8.26 3.17 -11.08
CA GLY A 85 -9.37 3.36 -12.02
C GLY A 85 -9.31 4.67 -12.79
N ALA A 86 -10.35 4.95 -13.57
CA ALA A 86 -10.41 6.10 -14.47
C ALA A 86 -10.25 7.46 -13.76
N PHE A 87 -9.67 8.43 -14.48
CA PHE A 87 -9.46 9.79 -13.99
C PHE A 87 -10.80 10.47 -13.64
N ARG A 88 -10.83 11.21 -12.53
CA ARG A 88 -12.02 11.93 -12.01
C ARG A 88 -13.23 11.06 -11.62
N LYS A 89 -13.05 9.76 -11.33
CA LYS A 89 -14.09 8.90 -10.75
C LYS A 89 -14.12 8.88 -9.20
N GLY A 90 -13.68 9.95 -8.55
CA GLY A 90 -13.78 10.06 -7.09
C GLY A 90 -12.84 9.16 -6.28
N LYS A 91 -11.72 8.68 -6.85
CA LYS A 91 -10.78 7.80 -6.12
C LYS A 91 -10.23 8.42 -4.83
N SER A 92 -9.77 9.66 -4.90
CA SER A 92 -9.29 10.40 -3.72
C SER A 92 -10.40 10.65 -2.69
N PHE A 93 -11.65 10.81 -3.15
CA PHE A 93 -12.80 10.98 -2.26
C PHE A 93 -13.09 9.70 -1.46
N LEU A 94 -12.98 8.53 -2.09
CA LEU A 94 -13.13 7.25 -1.39
C LEU A 94 -11.98 7.02 -0.37
N LEU A 95 -10.74 7.31 -0.75
CA LEU A 95 -9.59 7.20 0.16
C LEU A 95 -9.73 8.10 1.39
N ASP A 96 -10.27 9.31 1.23
CA ASP A 96 -10.56 10.22 2.35
C ASP A 96 -11.54 9.58 3.36
N PHE A 97 -12.54 8.83 2.89
CA PHE A 97 -13.46 8.12 3.77
C PHE A 97 -12.76 7.01 4.57
N PHE A 98 -11.84 6.25 3.96
CA PHE A 98 -11.05 5.24 4.67
C PHE A 98 -10.15 5.88 5.74
N LEU A 99 -9.52 7.02 5.44
CA LEU A 99 -8.74 7.76 6.43
C LEU A 99 -9.60 8.16 7.62
N ARG A 100 -10.78 8.75 7.39
CA ARG A 100 -11.74 9.11 8.47
C ARG A 100 -12.11 7.91 9.34
N TYR A 101 -12.39 6.76 8.72
CA TYR A 101 -12.72 5.53 9.44
C TYR A 101 -11.56 5.02 10.30
N MET A 102 -10.34 4.97 9.75
CA MET A 102 -9.15 4.52 10.49
C MET A 102 -8.85 5.43 11.68
N HIS A 103 -8.92 6.75 11.51
CA HIS A 103 -8.69 7.69 12.61
C HIS A 103 -9.74 7.60 13.72
N HIS A 104 -11.00 7.30 13.39
CA HIS A 104 -12.06 7.15 14.39
C HIS A 104 -11.91 5.89 15.25
N LYS A 105 -11.31 4.82 14.72
CA LYS A 105 -11.10 3.56 15.45
C LYS A 105 -9.79 3.51 16.24
N VAL A 106 -8.78 4.29 15.88
CA VAL A 106 -7.49 4.29 16.61
C VAL A 106 -7.59 5.03 17.95
N SER A 107 -8.58 5.91 18.14
CA SER A 107 -8.81 6.61 19.40
C SER A 107 -9.34 5.76 20.56
N THR A 108 -9.66 4.47 20.36
CA THR A 108 -10.20 3.59 21.42
C THR A 108 -9.16 2.79 22.19
N VAL A 109 -7.85 2.95 21.90
CA VAL A 109 -6.78 2.37 22.74
C VAL A 109 -6.27 3.43 23.71
N GLN A 110 -7.11 3.80 24.69
CA GLN A 110 -6.62 4.42 25.93
C GLN A 110 -6.31 3.28 26.90
N LYS A 111 -5.00 3.07 27.15
CA LYS A 111 -4.47 2.13 28.14
C LYS A 111 -5.07 2.42 29.53
N LYS A 112 -5.52 1.37 30.20
CA LYS A 112 -5.74 1.32 31.65
C LYS A 112 -4.39 1.12 32.35
#